data_AF-A0A969M056-F1
#
_entry.id   AF-A0A969M056-F1
#
_cell.length_a   1.000
_cell.length_b   1.000
_cell.length_c   1.000
_cell.angle_alpha   90.00
_cell.angle_beta   90.00
_cell.angle_gamma   90.00
#
_symmetry.space_group_name_H-M   'P 1'
#
loop_
_entity.id
_entity.type
_entity.pdbx_description
1 polymer ?
#
loop_
_entity_poly.entity_id
_entity_poly.type
_entity_poly.pdbx_seq_one_letter_code
_entity_poly.pdbx_strand_id
1 'polypeptide(L)'
;MILGALAFWISGSLILDLVVMPSMYITGMMTQSDFVSAGSVMFSLFNRVEMLCAAISLTGLLALAATLPEGFSDRLRTVTMLSLFLLGVTLICGYSLTPEMAGLGLSLNLFDVSEVAPEGMNQLHFQYWSLESLKLLTAGAIATWCLRAFKFAES
;
A
#
# COMPACT_ATOMS: atom_id res chain seq x y z
N MET A 1 -5.94 18.32 -1.94
CA MET A 1 -5.72 17.05 -2.65
C MET A 1 -4.82 16.08 -1.89
N ILE A 2 -3.60 16.48 -1.46
CA ILE A 2 -2.63 15.58 -0.79
C ILE A 2 -3.24 14.86 0.42
N LEU A 3 -3.81 15.62 1.38
CA LEU A 3 -4.42 15.05 2.59
C LEU A 3 -5.58 14.10 2.30
N GLY A 4 -6.42 14.42 1.30
CA GLY A 4 -7.54 13.56 0.90
C GLY A 4 -7.06 12.24 0.29
N ALA A 5 -6.04 12.29 -0.57
CA ALA A 5 -5.44 11.09 -1.17
C ALA A 5 -4.79 10.20 -0.11
N LEU A 6 -4.02 10.77 0.83
CA LEU A 6 -3.38 10.03 1.92
C LEU A 6 -4.42 9.42 2.88
N ALA A 7 -5.45 10.17 3.27
CA ALA A 7 -6.50 9.67 4.14
C ALA A 7 -7.27 8.52 3.49
N PHE A 8 -7.69 8.69 2.23
CA PHE A 8 -8.35 7.63 1.47
C PHE A 8 -7.47 6.38 1.35
N TRP A 9 -6.18 6.56 1.05
CA TRP A 9 -5.24 5.45 0.88
C TRP A 9 -5.00 4.68 2.19
N ILE A 10 -4.77 5.37 3.31
CA ILE A 10 -4.61 4.76 4.62
C ILE A 10 -5.88 4.00 5.01
N SER A 11 -7.05 4.63 4.87
CA SER A 11 -8.33 3.98 5.18
C SER A 11 -8.58 2.75 4.32
N GLY A 12 -8.32 2.84 3.01
CA GLY A 12 -8.45 1.70 2.10
C GLY A 12 -7.55 0.53 2.49
N SER A 13 -6.30 0.81 2.89
CA SER A 13 -5.34 -0.22 3.29
C SER A 13 -5.81 -0.93 4.56
N LEU A 14 -6.23 -0.17 5.57
CA LEU A 14 -6.77 -0.73 6.82
C LEU A 14 -8.03 -1.57 6.59
N ILE A 15 -8.92 -1.13 5.68
CA ILE A 15 -10.12 -1.92 5.34
C ILE A 15 -9.72 -3.24 4.68
N LEU A 16 -8.79 -3.21 3.72
CA LEU A 16 -8.35 -4.42 3.04
C LEU A 16 -7.73 -5.42 4.03
N ASP A 17 -6.80 -4.95 4.87
CA ASP A 17 -6.01 -5.81 5.74
C ASP A 17 -6.69 -6.23 7.04
N LEU A 18 -7.50 -5.37 7.62
CA LEU A 18 -8.12 -5.63 8.93
C LEU A 18 -9.58 -6.06 8.83
N VAL A 19 -10.23 -5.84 7.68
CA VAL A 19 -11.64 -6.21 7.49
C VAL A 19 -11.77 -7.27 6.42
N VAL A 20 -11.30 -7.02 5.20
CA VAL A 20 -11.55 -7.90 4.05
C VAL A 20 -10.78 -9.21 4.19
N MET A 21 -9.46 -9.16 4.41
CA MET A 21 -8.62 -10.37 4.55
C MET A 21 -9.02 -11.26 5.73
N PRO A 22 -9.23 -10.74 6.96
CA PRO A 22 -9.66 -11.56 8.08
C PRO A 22 -11.06 -12.15 7.87
N SER A 23 -11.97 -11.41 7.23
CA SER A 23 -13.29 -11.93 6.89
C SER A 23 -13.19 -13.14 5.96
N MET A 24 -12.37 -13.06 4.90
CA MET A 24 -12.16 -14.20 3.99
C MET A 24 -11.49 -15.40 4.67
N TYR A 25 -10.61 -15.15 5.65
CA TYR A 25 -9.99 -16.21 6.43
C TYR A 25 -11.02 -16.93 7.32
N ILE A 26 -11.81 -16.18 8.09
CA ILE A 26 -12.80 -16.73 9.04
C ILE A 26 -13.92 -17.48 8.32
N THR A 27 -14.37 -16.99 7.16
CA THR A 27 -15.41 -17.64 6.37
C THR A 27 -14.92 -18.86 5.60
N GLY A 28 -13.62 -19.17 5.66
CA GLY A 28 -13.01 -20.27 4.89
C GLY A 28 -12.97 -20.01 3.39
N MET A 29 -13.22 -18.77 2.94
CA MET A 29 -13.11 -18.43 1.52
C MET A 29 -11.68 -18.59 1.00
N MET A 30 -10.67 -18.48 1.86
CA MET A 30 -9.25 -18.65 1.48
C MET A 30 -8.88 -20.08 1.05
N THR A 31 -9.67 -21.09 1.40
CA THR A 31 -9.41 -22.49 1.02
C THR A 31 -10.13 -22.90 -0.26
N GLN A 32 -10.94 -22.01 -0.83
CA GLN A 32 -11.68 -22.27 -2.06
C GLN A 32 -10.77 -22.12 -3.28
N SER A 33 -11.02 -22.90 -4.34
CA SER A 33 -10.24 -22.85 -5.59
C SER A 33 -10.26 -21.47 -6.26
N ASP A 34 -11.36 -20.73 -6.09
CA ASP A 34 -11.54 -19.39 -6.68
C ASP A 34 -10.89 -18.27 -5.85
N PHE A 35 -10.33 -18.59 -4.68
CA PHE A 35 -9.72 -17.58 -3.81
C PHE A 35 -8.56 -16.87 -4.49
N VAL A 36 -7.68 -17.62 -5.14
CA VAL A 36 -6.46 -17.06 -5.74
C VAL A 36 -6.80 -16.15 -6.92
N SER A 37 -7.80 -16.53 -7.73
CA SER A 37 -8.25 -15.70 -8.85
C SER A 37 -8.95 -14.43 -8.35
N ALA A 38 -9.90 -14.53 -7.41
CA ALA A 38 -10.59 -13.38 -6.84
C ALA A 38 -9.63 -12.46 -6.07
N GLY A 39 -8.74 -13.03 -5.25
CA GLY A 39 -7.71 -12.33 -4.50
C GLY A 39 -6.74 -11.60 -5.42
N SER A 40 -6.23 -12.26 -6.46
CA SER A 40 -5.30 -11.64 -7.41
C SER A 40 -5.92 -10.41 -8.11
N VAL A 41 -7.19 -10.49 -8.51
CA VAL A 41 -7.90 -9.34 -9.09
C VAL A 41 -8.07 -8.22 -8.06
N MET A 42 -8.51 -8.55 -6.85
CA MET A 42 -8.72 -7.58 -5.77
C MET A 42 -7.43 -6.83 -5.42
N PHE A 43 -6.34 -7.57 -5.14
CA PHE A 43 -5.04 -6.98 -4.82
C PHE A 43 -4.46 -6.22 -6.01
N SER A 44 -4.58 -6.73 -7.23
CA SER A 44 -4.09 -6.03 -8.44
C SER A 44 -4.82 -4.70 -8.66
N LEU A 45 -6.14 -4.65 -8.45
CA LEU A 45 -6.89 -3.40 -8.53
C LEU A 45 -6.50 -2.45 -7.41
N PHE A 46 -6.41 -2.95 -6.17
CA PHE A 46 -6.02 -2.16 -5.03
C PHE A 46 -4.64 -1.53 -5.21
N ASN A 47 -3.62 -2.31 -5.60
CA ASN A 47 -2.27 -1.81 -5.87
C ASN A 47 -2.23 -0.68 -6.92
N ARG A 48 -3.10 -0.71 -7.93
CA ARG A 48 -3.22 0.41 -8.90
C ARG A 48 -3.78 1.67 -8.25
N VAL A 49 -4.76 1.53 -7.37
CA VAL A 49 -5.28 2.64 -6.58
C VAL A 49 -4.22 3.21 -5.64
N GLU A 50 -3.41 2.35 -5.02
CA GLU A 50 -2.29 2.79 -4.17
C GLU A 50 -1.25 3.57 -4.97
N MET A 51 -0.85 3.06 -6.14
CA MET A 51 0.07 3.75 -7.05
C MET A 51 -0.45 5.13 -7.44
N LEU A 52 -1.75 5.26 -7.73
CA LEU A 52 -2.38 6.55 -8.02
C LEU A 52 -2.31 7.50 -6.81
N CYS A 53 -2.59 6.99 -5.60
CA CYS A 53 -2.52 7.80 -4.37
C CYS A 53 -1.09 8.28 -4.08
N ALA A 54 -0.09 7.41 -4.28
CA ALA A 54 1.32 7.74 -4.16
C ALA A 54 1.75 8.80 -5.19
N ALA A 55 1.34 8.64 -6.45
CA ALA A 55 1.64 9.60 -7.51
C ALA A 55 1.01 10.98 -7.23
N ILE A 56 -0.27 11.02 -6.85
CA ILE A 56 -0.96 12.28 -6.50
C ILE A 56 -0.27 12.97 -5.31
N SER A 57 0.13 12.21 -4.30
CA SER A 57 0.84 12.74 -3.13
C SER A 57 2.19 13.34 -3.52
N LEU A 58 2.97 12.62 -4.33
CA LEU A 58 4.28 13.07 -4.80
C LEU A 58 4.16 14.32 -5.67
N THR A 59 3.27 14.32 -6.67
CA THR A 59 3.05 15.47 -7.55
C THR A 59 2.54 16.67 -6.76
N GLY A 60 1.63 16.47 -5.80
CA GLY A 60 1.15 17.55 -4.94
C GLY A 60 2.25 18.18 -4.09
N LEU A 61 3.16 17.36 -3.54
CA LEU A 61 4.31 17.84 -2.76
C LEU A 61 5.33 18.57 -3.63
N LEU A 62 5.61 18.08 -4.84
CA LEU A 62 6.48 18.76 -5.80
C LEU A 62 5.91 20.10 -6.25
N ALA A 63 4.59 20.16 -6.52
CA ALA A 63 3.91 21.41 -6.84
C ALA A 63 3.98 22.41 -5.68
N LEU A 64 3.80 21.95 -4.45
CA LEU A 64 3.96 22.79 -3.25
C LEU A 64 5.40 23.33 -3.14
N ALA A 65 6.40 22.48 -3.43
CA ALA A 65 7.80 22.88 -3.42
C ALA A 65 8.16 23.95 -4.46
N ALA A 66 7.51 23.93 -5.62
CA ALA A 66 7.71 24.97 -6.63
C ALA A 66 7.13 26.33 -6.20
N THR A 67 6.22 26.37 -5.23
CA THR A 67 5.52 27.60 -4.82
C THR A 67 6.04 28.24 -3.53
N LEU A 68 6.87 27.52 -2.76
CA LEU A 68 7.34 27.98 -1.45
C LEU A 68 8.68 28.71 -1.53
N PRO A 69 8.92 29.74 -0.68
CA PRO A 69 10.23 30.40 -0.57
C PRO A 69 11.34 29.44 -0.11
N GLU A 70 12.59 29.71 -0.49
CA GLU A 70 13.74 28.82 -0.27
C GLU A 70 13.98 28.41 1.20
N GLY A 71 13.45 29.15 2.17
CA GLY A 71 13.56 28.85 3.61
C GLY A 71 12.82 27.59 4.09
N PHE A 72 11.89 27.03 3.29
CA PHE A 72 11.15 25.79 3.64
C PHE A 72 11.79 24.50 3.09
N SER A 73 12.98 24.61 2.47
CA SER A 73 13.57 23.60 1.58
C SER A 73 13.86 22.24 2.24
N ASP A 74 14.51 22.19 3.41
CA ASP A 74 15.00 20.91 3.96
C ASP A 74 13.89 19.95 4.41
N ARG A 75 12.85 20.50 5.07
CA ARG A 75 11.74 19.68 5.54
C ARG A 75 10.87 19.20 4.38
N LEU A 76 10.67 20.06 3.38
CA LEU A 76 9.93 19.70 2.18
C LEU A 76 10.67 18.67 1.34
N ARG A 77 11.99 18.80 1.20
CA ARG A 77 12.85 17.80 0.57
C ARG A 77 12.71 16.43 1.26
N THR A 78 12.69 16.42 2.59
CA THR A 78 12.47 15.18 3.37
C THR A 78 11.12 14.56 3.05
N VAL A 79 10.03 15.35 3.08
CA VAL A 79 8.66 14.85 2.82
C VAL A 79 8.50 14.37 1.37
N THR A 80 9.14 15.04 0.41
CA THR A 80 9.19 14.61 -0.99
C THR A 80 9.94 13.27 -1.15
N MET A 81 11.08 13.10 -0.48
CA MET A 81 11.81 11.83 -0.46
C MET A 81 10.98 10.70 0.15
N LEU A 82 10.25 10.96 1.24
CA LEU A 82 9.32 10.01 1.83
C LEU A 82 8.18 9.64 0.87
N SER A 83 7.66 10.59 0.09
CA SER A 83 6.64 10.31 -0.92
C SER A 83 7.17 9.50 -2.10
N LEU A 84 8.43 9.70 -2.50
CA LEU A 84 9.09 8.89 -3.52
C LEU A 84 9.32 7.45 -3.00
N PHE A 85 9.72 7.32 -1.75
CA PHE A 85 9.83 6.03 -1.07
C PHE A 85 8.48 5.28 -1.08
N LEU A 86 7.38 5.97 -0.73
CA LEU A 86 6.02 5.39 -0.79
C LEU A 86 5.65 4.90 -2.20
N LEU A 87 5.99 5.67 -3.24
CA LEU A 87 5.79 5.23 -4.63
C LEU A 87 6.58 3.94 -4.91
N GLY A 88 7.84 3.88 -4.49
CA GLY A 88 8.67 2.67 -4.61
C GLY A 88 8.03 1.46 -3.93
N VAL A 89 7.51 1.62 -2.71
CA VAL A 89 6.81 0.55 -1.99
C VAL A 89 5.60 0.05 -2.78
N THR A 90 4.76 0.95 -3.31
CA THR A 90 3.58 0.53 -4.10
C THR A 90 3.94 -0.22 -5.37
N LEU A 91 5.06 0.13 -6.01
CA LEU A 91 5.56 -0.60 -7.18
C LEU A 91 6.03 -2.00 -6.81
N ILE A 92 6.77 -2.14 -5.70
CA ILE A 92 7.24 -3.45 -5.21
C ILE A 92 6.04 -4.34 -4.83
N CYS A 93 5.06 -3.80 -4.10
CA CYS A 93 3.86 -4.54 -3.74
C CYS A 93 3.06 -4.96 -4.98
N GLY A 94 2.87 -4.04 -5.93
CA GLY A 94 2.07 -4.24 -7.13
C GLY A 94 2.67 -5.17 -8.18
N TYR A 95 3.98 -5.09 -8.41
CA TYR A 95 4.64 -5.77 -9.52
C TYR A 95 5.60 -6.88 -9.09
N SER A 96 5.88 -7.04 -7.80
CA SER A 96 6.74 -8.12 -7.29
C SER A 96 5.98 -9.01 -6.31
N LEU A 97 5.56 -8.48 -5.16
CA LEU A 97 4.97 -9.33 -4.11
C LEU A 97 3.63 -9.95 -4.53
N THR A 98 2.72 -9.16 -5.11
CA THR A 98 1.40 -9.66 -5.52
C THR A 98 1.46 -10.77 -6.56
N PRO A 99 2.23 -10.66 -7.67
CA PRO A 99 2.33 -11.76 -8.63
C PRO A 99 3.03 -12.99 -8.05
N GLU A 100 4.06 -12.85 -7.20
CA GLU A 100 4.74 -13.98 -6.55
C GLU A 100 3.78 -14.74 -5.61
N MET A 101 3.02 -14.03 -4.78
CA MET A 101 2.02 -14.65 -3.90
C MET A 101 0.91 -15.34 -4.70
N ALA A 102 0.41 -14.69 -5.75
CA ALA A 102 -0.59 -15.30 -6.62
C ALA A 102 -0.04 -16.55 -7.31
N GLY A 103 1.23 -16.52 -7.75
CA GLY A 103 1.92 -17.65 -8.36
C GLY A 103 2.06 -18.84 -7.43
N LEU A 104 2.51 -18.62 -6.18
CA LEU A 104 2.59 -19.68 -5.18
C LEU A 104 1.21 -20.21 -4.75
N GLY A 105 0.20 -19.34 -4.74
CA GLY A 105 -1.16 -19.71 -4.36
C GLY A 105 -1.87 -20.56 -5.41
N LEU A 106 -1.50 -20.42 -6.69
CA LEU A 106 -2.07 -21.24 -7.77
C LEU A 106 -1.63 -22.70 -7.61
N SER A 107 -2.55 -23.57 -7.17
CA SER A 107 -2.32 -25.01 -7.23
C SER A 107 -2.36 -25.46 -8.70
N LEU A 108 -1.18 -25.65 -9.29
CA LEU A 108 -1.03 -26.20 -10.64
C LEU A 108 -1.35 -27.70 -10.69
N ASN A 109 -1.41 -28.36 -9.54
CA ASN A 109 -1.70 -29.78 -9.43
C ASN A 109 -3.10 -29.98 -8.83
N LEU A 110 -4.11 -30.05 -9.72
CA LEU A 110 -5.52 -30.26 -9.36
C LEU A 110 -5.78 -31.58 -8.61
N PHE A 111 -4.81 -32.48 -8.56
CA PHE A 111 -4.90 -33.80 -7.94
C PHE A 111 -4.16 -33.91 -6.60
N ASP A 112 -3.42 -32.87 -6.20
CA ASP A 112 -2.62 -32.84 -4.99
C ASP A 112 -3.08 -31.66 -4.13
N VAL A 113 -4.18 -31.89 -3.39
CA VAL A 113 -4.72 -30.91 -2.45
C VAL A 113 -3.87 -30.94 -1.19
N SER A 114 -2.73 -30.27 -1.23
CA SER A 114 -1.91 -30.06 -0.04
C SER A 114 -2.62 -29.06 0.87
N GLU A 115 -3.02 -29.49 2.08
CA GLU A 115 -3.59 -28.63 3.12
C GLU A 115 -2.55 -27.69 3.77
N VAL A 116 -1.27 -27.86 3.44
CA VAL A 116 -0.17 -27.06 3.99
C VAL A 116 0.12 -25.90 3.05
N ALA A 117 0.23 -24.69 3.61
CA ALA A 117 0.61 -23.50 2.86
C ALA A 117 1.89 -23.75 2.04
N PRO A 118 1.93 -23.32 0.76
CA PRO A 118 3.09 -23.51 -0.10
C PRO A 118 4.37 -22.99 0.54
N GLU A 119 5.47 -23.70 0.34
CA GLU A 119 6.78 -23.29 0.82
C GLU A 119 7.10 -21.87 0.31
N GLY A 120 7.49 -20.96 1.21
CA GLY A 120 7.76 -19.56 0.90
C GLY A 120 6.56 -18.60 1.04
N MET A 121 5.31 -19.08 1.12
CA MET A 121 4.13 -18.20 1.26
C MET A 121 4.18 -17.34 2.53
N ASN A 122 4.57 -17.93 3.67
CA ASN A 122 4.72 -17.20 4.93
C ASN A 122 5.79 -16.11 4.86
N GLN A 123 6.86 -16.34 4.10
CA GLN A 123 7.93 -15.35 3.91
C GLN A 123 7.42 -14.16 3.10
N LEU A 124 6.67 -14.39 2.04
CA LEU A 124 6.06 -13.33 1.24
C LEU A 124 5.05 -12.51 2.07
N HIS A 125 4.21 -13.17 2.87
CA HIS A 125 3.30 -12.46 3.79
C HIS A 125 4.04 -11.60 4.81
N PHE A 126 5.15 -12.09 5.36
CA PHE A 126 5.98 -11.32 6.28
C PHE A 126 6.60 -10.08 5.61
N GLN A 127 7.10 -10.23 4.37
CA GLN A 127 7.63 -9.12 3.57
C GLN A 127 6.56 -8.07 3.29
N TYR A 128 5.38 -8.52 2.86
CA TYR A 128 4.23 -7.64 2.65
C TYR A 128 3.86 -6.87 3.92
N TRP A 129 3.68 -7.55 5.04
CA TRP A 129 3.26 -6.91 6.30
C TRP A 129 4.30 -5.90 6.82
N SER A 130 5.59 -6.20 6.60
CA SER A 130 6.69 -5.28 6.93
C SER A 130 6.64 -4.01 6.08
N LEU A 131 6.45 -4.15 4.76
CA LEU A 131 6.32 -3.02 3.84
C LEU A 131 5.04 -2.22 4.11
N GLU A 132 3.94 -2.90 4.39
CA GLU A 132 2.63 -2.31 4.71
C GLU A 132 2.73 -1.43 5.96
N SER A 133 3.34 -1.95 7.03
CA SER A 133 3.58 -1.19 8.25
C SER A 133 4.41 0.07 7.99
N LEU A 134 5.49 -0.06 7.21
CA LEU A 134 6.37 1.06 6.87
C LEU A 134 5.66 2.11 5.99
N LYS A 135 4.82 1.65 5.06
CA LYS A 135 3.96 2.47 4.20
C LYS A 135 3.00 3.29 5.05
N LEU A 136 2.26 2.65 5.96
CA LEU A 136 1.29 3.33 6.83
C LEU A 136 1.96 4.36 7.75
N LEU A 137 3.10 4.03 8.35
CA LEU A 137 3.86 4.97 9.18
C LEU A 137 4.32 6.18 8.37
N THR A 138 4.85 5.96 7.17
CA THR A 138 5.36 7.03 6.30
C THR A 138 4.20 7.90 5.77
N ALA A 139 3.11 7.30 5.30
CA ALA A 139 1.92 8.02 4.85
C ALA A 139 1.31 8.86 5.99
N GLY A 140 1.24 8.31 7.21
CA GLY A 140 0.80 9.02 8.40
C GLY A 140 1.72 10.19 8.79
N ALA A 141 3.04 10.02 8.66
CA ALA A 141 4.01 11.09 8.90
C ALA A 141 3.84 12.24 7.90
N ILE A 142 3.68 11.94 6.61
CA ILE A 142 3.42 12.94 5.56
C ILE A 142 2.08 13.64 5.83
N ALA A 143 1.01 12.91 6.13
CA ALA A 143 -0.30 13.48 6.42
C ALA A 143 -0.26 14.42 7.63
N THR A 144 0.40 14.01 8.72
CA THR A 144 0.58 14.84 9.92
C THR A 144 1.36 16.11 9.61
N TRP A 145 2.40 16.00 8.79
CA TRP A 145 3.16 17.17 8.34
C TRP A 145 2.30 18.13 7.52
N CYS A 146 1.56 17.64 6.52
CA CYS A 146 0.67 18.45 5.70
C CYS A 146 -0.41 19.14 6.54
N LEU A 147 -0.98 18.46 7.55
CA LEU A 147 -1.96 19.05 8.46
C LEU A 147 -1.37 20.19 9.28
N ARG A 148 -0.14 20.02 9.78
CA ARG A 148 0.55 21.09 10.53
C ARG A 148 0.86 22.27 9.62
N ALA A 149 1.40 22.01 8.43
CA ALA A 149 1.71 23.05 7.45
C ALA A 149 0.47 23.86 7.05
N PHE A 150 -0.68 23.20 6.88
CA PHE A 150 -1.95 23.87 6.62
C PHE A 150 -2.38 24.78 7.78
N LYS A 151 -2.33 24.29 9.02
CA LYS A 151 -2.71 25.09 10.20
C LYS A 151 -1.85 26.34 10.40
N PHE A 152 -0.56 26.29 10.08
CA PHE A 152 0.32 27.46 10.15
C PHE A 152 0.02 28.53 9.09
N ALA A 153 -0.66 28.18 7.99
CA ALA A 153 -1.03 29.14 6.96
C ALA A 153 -2.33 29.90 7.28
N GLU A 154 -3.15 29.41 8.22
CA GLU A 154 -4.40 30.04 8.64
C GLU A 154 -4.26 30.97 9.86
N SER A 155 -3.11 30.95 10.56
CA SER A 155 -2.80 31.78 11.74
C SER A 155 -2.06 33.05 11.38
#